data_AF-A0A285JLZ4-F1
#
_entry.id   AF-A0A285JLZ4-F1
#
_cell.length_a   1.000
_cell.length_b   1.000
_cell.length_c   1.000
_cell.angle_alpha   90.00
_cell.angle_beta   90.00
_cell.angle_gamma   90.00
#
_symmetry.space_group_name_H-M   'P 1'
#
loop_
_entity.id
_entity.type
_entity.pdbx_description
1 polymer ?
#
loop_
_entity_poly.entity_id
_entity_poly.type
_entity_poly.pdbx_seq_one_letter_code
_entity_poly.pdbx_strand_id
1 'polypeptide(L)'
;MSTNDQAPRLKETEADREVRDKAYRVTAGELRSFVERYERLEAEKADIAEQQKEVMAEAKGRGYDVKVLRRLIALRKRDPEDLAEEQAVLDLYKDALGMS
;
A
#
# COMPACT_ATOMS: atom_id res chain seq x y z
N MET A 1 -61.27 -23.33 18.17
CA MET A 1 -60.79 -22.06 18.75
C MET A 1 -59.28 -22.03 18.58
N SER A 2 -58.78 -21.32 17.56
CA SER A 2 -57.34 -21.19 17.33
C SER A 2 -56.89 -19.83 17.81
N THR A 3 -56.17 -19.78 18.93
CA THR A 3 -55.52 -18.56 19.42
C THR A 3 -54.21 -18.39 18.68
N ASN A 4 -54.15 -17.33 17.88
CA ASN A 4 -52.93 -16.83 17.25
C ASN A 4 -51.97 -16.32 18.35
N ASP A 5 -51.01 -17.16 18.73
CA ASP A 5 -49.95 -16.81 19.68
C ASP A 5 -48.83 -16.06 18.94
N GLN A 6 -49.10 -14.81 18.58
CA GLN A 6 -48.05 -13.87 18.21
C GLN A 6 -47.51 -13.24 19.49
N ALA A 7 -46.37 -13.76 19.96
CA ALA A 7 -45.59 -13.13 21.00
C ALA A 7 -45.40 -11.63 20.69
N PRO A 8 -45.54 -10.74 21.69
CA PRO A 8 -45.47 -9.31 21.47
C PRO A 8 -44.07 -8.96 20.93
N ARG A 9 -44.01 -8.48 19.69
CA ARG A 9 -42.80 -7.86 19.15
C ARG A 9 -42.53 -6.62 19.98
N LEU A 10 -41.53 -6.68 20.86
CA LEU A 10 -41.06 -5.53 21.62
C LEU A 10 -40.78 -4.38 20.63
N LYS A 11 -41.53 -3.28 20.77
CA LYS A 11 -41.33 -2.09 19.95
C LYS A 11 -40.05 -1.42 20.44
N GLU A 12 -39.13 -1.17 19.52
CA GLU A 12 -37.93 -0.36 19.76
C GLU A 12 -38.34 0.98 20.37
N THR A 13 -37.77 1.31 21.53
CA THR A 13 -38.05 2.59 22.21
C THR A 13 -37.24 3.72 21.58
N GLU A 14 -37.62 4.96 21.85
CA GLU A 14 -36.89 6.13 21.38
C GLU A 14 -35.45 6.15 21.90
N ALA A 15 -35.23 5.73 23.15
CA ALA A 15 -33.90 5.58 23.74
C ALA A 15 -33.05 4.52 23.00
N ASP A 16 -33.65 3.39 22.60
CA ASP A 16 -32.95 2.34 21.82
C ASP A 16 -32.49 2.88 20.46
N ARG A 17 -33.32 3.69 19.80
CA ARG A 17 -32.97 4.36 18.53
C ARG A 17 -31.83 5.34 18.70
N GLU A 18 -31.84 6.15 19.75
CA GLU A 18 -30.77 7.11 20.03
C GLU A 18 -29.42 6.42 20.26
N VAL A 19 -29.40 5.30 21.01
CA VAL A 19 -28.18 4.51 21.24
C VAL A 19 -27.65 3.93 19.93
N ARG A 20 -28.53 3.33 19.12
CA ARG A 20 -28.17 2.77 17.81
C ARG A 20 -27.63 3.84 16.86
N ASP A 21 -28.31 4.98 16.76
CA ASP A 21 -27.90 6.09 15.89
C ASP A 21 -26.57 6.70 16.34
N LYS A 22 -26.34 6.78 17.66
CA LYS A 22 -25.04 7.16 18.22
C LYS A 22 -23.95 6.16 17.85
N ALA A 23 -24.20 4.85 17.99
CA ALA A 23 -23.27 3.80 17.59
C ALA A 23 -22.94 3.89 16.10
N TYR A 24 -23.96 4.07 15.24
CA TYR A 24 -23.76 4.27 13.79
C TYR A 24 -22.90 5.50 13.48
N ARG A 25 -23.13 6.64 14.14
CA ARG A 25 -22.31 7.85 13.96
C ARG A 25 -20.86 7.62 14.38
N VAL A 26 -20.62 6.90 15.47
CA VAL A 26 -19.26 6.54 15.91
C VAL A 26 -18.57 5.65 14.88
N THR A 27 -19.24 4.60 14.39
CA THR A 27 -18.68 3.72 13.35
C THR A 27 -18.45 4.44 12.02
N ALA A 28 -19.35 5.36 11.64
CA ALA A 28 -19.19 6.15 10.43
C ALA A 28 -18.04 7.16 10.54
N GLY A 29 -17.80 7.72 11.73
CA GLY A 29 -16.65 8.59 12.00
C GLY A 29 -15.32 7.85 11.88
N GLU A 30 -15.23 6.63 12.42
CA GLU A 30 -14.03 5.80 12.33
C GLU A 30 -13.74 5.38 10.88
N LEU A 31 -14.76 4.91 10.15
CA LEU A 31 -14.62 4.57 8.73
C LEU A 31 -14.13 5.76 7.91
N ARG A 32 -14.71 6.95 8.14
CA ARG A 32 -14.29 8.20 7.49
C ARG A 32 -12.82 8.50 7.79
N SER A 33 -12.39 8.35 9.04
CA SER A 33 -11.00 8.58 9.43
C SER A 33 -10.01 7.64 8.73
N PHE A 34 -10.37 6.37 8.50
CA PHE A 34 -9.53 5.47 7.70
C PHE A 34 -9.45 5.91 6.24
N VAL A 35 -10.58 6.25 5.62
CA VAL A 35 -10.64 6.69 4.22
C VAL A 35 -9.82 7.97 4.02
N GLU A 36 -10.04 9.00 4.83
CA GLU A 36 -9.34 10.29 4.71
C GLU A 36 -7.82 10.14 4.91
N ARG A 37 -7.38 9.29 5.84
CA ARG A 37 -5.95 9.00 6.03
C ARG A 37 -5.35 8.28 4.82
N TYR A 38 -6.07 7.33 4.24
CA TYR A 38 -5.61 6.59 3.07
C TYR A 38 -5.54 7.49 1.83
N GLU A 39 -6.58 8.31 1.58
CA GLU A 39 -6.61 9.24 0.45
C GLU A 39 -5.47 10.27 0.54
N ARG A 40 -5.17 10.77 1.74
CA ARG A 40 -4.00 11.64 1.95
C ARG A 40 -2.69 10.91 1.61
N LEU A 41 -2.51 9.67 2.05
CA LEU A 41 -1.31 8.88 1.73
C LEU A 41 -1.19 8.60 0.22
N GLU A 42 -2.30 8.36 -0.48
CA GLU A 42 -2.28 8.20 -1.93
C GLU A 42 -1.92 9.50 -2.66
N ALA A 43 -2.39 10.67 -2.17
CA ALA A 43 -1.95 11.97 -2.69
C ALA A 43 -0.45 12.20 -2.45
N GLU A 44 0.04 11.98 -1.22
CA GLU A 44 1.48 12.08 -0.89
C GLU A 44 2.34 11.16 -1.76
N LYS A 45 1.88 9.92 -2.00
CA LYS A 45 2.54 8.95 -2.88
C LYS A 45 2.59 9.44 -4.34
N ALA A 46 1.52 10.08 -4.83
CA ALA A 46 1.51 10.65 -6.17
C ALA A 46 2.52 11.80 -6.30
N ASP A 47 2.58 12.69 -5.31
CA ASP A 47 3.54 13.79 -5.27
C ASP A 47 4.99 13.27 -5.24
N ILE A 48 5.27 12.28 -4.39
CA ILE A 48 6.59 11.62 -4.32
C ILE A 48 6.94 10.96 -5.66
N ALA A 49 5.98 10.32 -6.32
CA ALA A 49 6.22 9.69 -7.61
C ALA A 49 6.58 10.74 -8.69
N GLU A 50 5.97 11.92 -8.65
CA GLU A 50 6.32 13.01 -9.56
C GLU A 50 7.71 13.56 -9.28
N GLN A 51 8.04 13.83 -8.01
CA GLN A 51 9.39 14.23 -7.60
C GLN A 51 10.46 13.21 -8.05
N GLN A 52 10.18 11.91 -7.96
CA GLN A 52 11.08 10.88 -8.48
C GLN A 52 11.27 10.96 -10.00
N LYS A 53 10.22 11.31 -10.77
CA LYS A 53 10.33 11.49 -12.22
C LYS A 53 11.18 12.71 -12.56
N GLU A 54 11.02 13.82 -11.83
CA GLU A 54 11.81 15.04 -12.02
C GLU A 54 13.30 14.76 -11.82
N VAL A 55 13.69 14.05 -10.75
CA VAL A 55 15.09 13.65 -10.50
C VAL A 55 15.64 12.81 -11.66
N MET A 56 14.84 11.86 -12.18
CA MET A 56 15.26 11.03 -13.32
C MET A 56 15.37 11.83 -14.62
N ALA A 57 14.50 12.83 -14.82
CA ALA A 57 14.56 13.73 -15.96
C ALA A 57 15.79 14.65 -15.90
N GLU A 58 16.12 15.17 -14.72
CA GLU A 58 17.34 15.94 -14.46
C GLU A 58 18.59 15.10 -14.76
N ALA A 59 18.65 13.86 -14.25
CA ALA A 59 19.75 12.93 -14.53
C ALA A 59 19.90 12.68 -16.04
N LYS A 60 18.78 12.47 -16.75
CA LYS A 60 18.78 12.33 -18.21
C LYS A 60 19.33 13.58 -18.91
N GLY A 61 18.90 14.77 -18.49
CA GLY A 61 19.36 16.05 -19.04
C GLY A 61 20.87 16.27 -18.83
N ARG A 62 21.44 15.68 -17.78
CA ARG A 62 22.89 15.67 -17.50
C ARG A 62 23.65 14.55 -18.22
N GLY A 63 22.98 13.70 -19.00
CA GLY A 63 23.60 12.65 -19.79
C GLY A 63 23.72 11.28 -19.10
N TYR A 64 23.10 11.08 -17.93
CA TYR A 64 23.09 9.77 -17.29
C TYR A 64 22.06 8.82 -17.94
N ASP A 65 22.39 7.52 -17.99
CA ASP A 65 21.44 6.49 -18.39
C ASP A 65 20.47 6.18 -17.23
N VAL A 66 19.22 6.62 -17.40
CA VAL A 66 18.14 6.42 -16.42
C VAL A 66 17.81 4.95 -16.19
N LYS A 67 17.97 4.06 -17.18
CA LYS A 67 17.73 2.61 -16.99
C LYS A 67 18.78 2.02 -16.07
N VAL A 68 20.04 2.41 -16.23
CA VAL A 68 21.15 1.97 -15.36
C VAL A 68 20.96 2.50 -13.94
N LEU A 69 20.57 3.77 -13.78
CA LEU A 69 20.29 4.35 -12.45
C LEU A 69 19.14 3.61 -11.74
N ARG A 70 18.06 3.27 -12.44
CA ARG A 70 16.96 2.47 -11.86
C ARG A 70 17.42 1.09 -11.43
N ARG A 71 18.26 0.42 -12.22
CA ARG A 71 18.87 -0.86 -11.83
C ARG A 71 19.72 -0.70 -10.59
N LEU A 72 20.54 0.35 -10.50
CA LEU A 72 21.38 0.62 -9.34
C LEU A 72 20.55 0.89 -8.07
N ILE A 73 19.47 1.66 -8.16
CA ILE A 73 18.54 1.88 -7.03
C ILE A 73 17.89 0.56 -6.59
N ALA A 74 17.47 -0.28 -7.54
CA ALA A 74 16.90 -1.59 -7.22
C ALA A 74 17.92 -2.51 -6.52
N LEU A 75 19.16 -2.56 -7.03
CA LEU A 75 20.25 -3.32 -6.40
C LEU A 75 20.50 -2.84 -4.97
N ARG A 76 20.52 -1.52 -4.74
CA ARG A 76 20.73 -0.94 -3.40
C ARG A 76 19.62 -1.22 -2.40
N LYS A 77 18.45 -1.70 -2.84
CA LYS A 77 17.34 -2.10 -1.96
C LYS A 77 17.40 -3.57 -1.55
N ARG A 78 18.24 -4.37 -2.20
CA ARG A 78 18.37 -5.80 -1.92
C ARG A 78 19.30 -6.03 -0.73
N ASP A 79 19.14 -7.18 -0.10
CA ASP A 79 20.05 -7.62 0.96
C ASP A 79 21.46 -7.84 0.39
N PRO A 80 22.53 -7.32 1.03
CA PRO A 80 23.91 -7.53 0.60
C PRO A 80 24.30 -9.01 0.50
N GLU A 81 23.74 -9.88 1.34
CA GLU A 81 24.05 -11.31 1.38
C GLU A 81 23.42 -12.01 0.17
N ASP A 82 22.15 -11.71 -0.14
CA ASP A 82 21.47 -12.19 -1.36
C ASP A 82 22.23 -11.77 -2.63
N LEU A 83 22.75 -10.53 -2.65
CA LEU A 83 23.54 -10.03 -3.77
C LEU A 83 24.87 -10.77 -3.91
N ALA A 84 25.55 -11.07 -2.81
CA ALA A 84 26.81 -11.78 -2.81
C ALA A 84 26.64 -13.23 -3.28
N GLU A 85 25.58 -13.91 -2.84
CA GLU A 85 25.25 -15.26 -3.27
C GLU A 85 24.94 -15.31 -4.78
N GLU A 86 24.06 -14.43 -5.27
CA GLU A 86 23.76 -14.36 -6.71
C GLU A 86 25.01 -14.05 -7.54
N GLN A 87 25.87 -13.15 -7.06
CA GLN A 87 27.11 -12.79 -7.75
C GLN A 87 28.07 -13.99 -7.82
N ALA A 88 28.22 -14.76 -6.74
CA ALA A 88 29.05 -15.97 -6.74
C ALA A 88 28.55 -17.02 -7.73
N VAL A 89 27.22 -17.22 -7.81
CA VAL A 89 26.61 -18.14 -8.79
C VAL A 89 26.81 -17.62 -10.23
N LEU A 90 26.63 -16.32 -10.45
CA LEU A 90 26.82 -15.71 -11.76
C LEU A 90 28.27 -15.86 -12.25
N ASP A 91 29.24 -15.66 -11.37
CA ASP A 91 30.65 -15.78 -11.73
C ASP A 91 31.03 -17.24 -12.05
N LEU A 92 30.51 -18.21 -11.29
CA LEU A 92 30.64 -19.63 -11.64
C LEU A 92 30.11 -19.94 -13.05
N TYR A 93 28.98 -19.35 -13.44
CA TYR A 93 28.42 -19.54 -14.77
C TYR A 93 29.24 -18.85 -15.87
N LYS A 94 29.76 -17.64 -15.62
CA LYS A 94 30.65 -16.97 -16.57
C LYS A 94 31.92 -17.78 -16.81
N ASP A 95 32.52 -18.31 -15.75
CA ASP A 95 33.72 -19.14 -15.83
C ASP A 95 33.45 -20.39 -16.68
N ALA A 96 32.32 -21.06 -16.45
CA ALA A 96 31.89 -22.22 -17.24
C ALA A 96 31.65 -21.89 -18.74
N LEU A 97 31.26 -20.64 -19.04
CA LEU A 97 31.04 -20.15 -20.40
C LEU A 97 32.28 -19.49 -21.02
N GLY A 98 33.42 -19.42 -20.31
CA GLY A 98 34.63 -18.74 -20.79
C GLY A 98 34.47 -17.22 -20.95
N MET A 99 33.59 -16.61 -20.17
CA MET A 99 33.29 -15.17 -20.18
C MET A 99 34.05 -14.39 -19.09
N SER A 100 35.04 -15.01 -18.44
CA SER A 100 35.88 -14.45 -17.38
C SER A 100 36.92 -13.46 -17.88
#